data_AF-A0AAN9AZZ3-F1
#
_entry.id   AF-A0AAN9AZZ3-F1
#
_cell.length_a   1.000
_cell.length_b   1.000
_cell.length_c   1.000
_cell.angle_alpha   90.00
_cell.angle_beta   90.00
_cell.angle_gamma   90.00
#
_symmetry.space_group_name_H-M   'P 1'
#
loop_
_entity.id
_entity.type
_entity.pdbx_description
1 polymer ?
#
loop_
_entity_poly.entity_id
_entity_poly.type
_entity_poly.pdbx_seq_one_letter_code
_entity_poly.pdbx_strand_id
1 'polypeptide(L)'
;MMTPPPEELIWCYGAWQSGYNEMRHVTFVEGLPDVEQWTGVKRRLVIIDDLMSETNDKVTQLFTKESHHRNLSVMYIVQNLFGKNKEQRTISLNSHYLVVFKNPRDASQITHLAKQMYPGKLKYVQEAFKDATSMPHGYLLFDLRQETPDHLRLRTKVFPPEHPVVYLQK
;
A
#
# COMPACT_ATOMS: atom_id res chain seq x y z
N MET A 1 -8.31 7.74 0.98
CA MET A 1 -8.28 8.18 2.39
C MET A 1 -9.34 7.39 3.13
N MET A 2 -9.03 6.80 4.29
CA MET A 2 -9.96 5.94 5.03
C MET A 2 -11.00 6.82 5.71
N THR A 3 -12.24 6.73 5.26
CA THR A 3 -13.37 7.51 5.78
C THR A 3 -14.55 6.58 6.03
N PRO A 4 -15.09 6.51 7.25
CA PRO A 4 -14.62 7.17 8.48
C PRO A 4 -13.26 6.63 8.97
N PRO A 5 -12.54 7.37 9.85
CA PRO A 5 -11.24 6.94 10.35
C PRO A 5 -11.34 5.64 11.17
N PRO A 6 -10.25 4.83 11.21
CA PRO A 6 -10.19 3.64 12.03
C PRO A 6 -10.28 3.98 13.52
N GLU A 7 -10.88 3.06 14.29
CA GLU A 7 -11.00 3.13 15.75
C GLU A 7 -9.87 2.40 16.45
N GLU A 8 -9.33 1.36 15.81
CA GLU A 8 -8.20 0.58 16.32
C GLU A 8 -7.14 0.45 15.24
N LEU A 9 -5.87 0.57 15.65
CA LEU A 9 -4.71 0.36 14.79
C LEU A 9 -3.92 -0.83 15.32
N ILE A 10 -3.78 -1.85 14.49
CA ILE A 10 -3.06 -3.08 14.78
C ILE A 10 -1.82 -3.12 13.89
N TRP A 11 -0.65 -3.23 14.50
CA TRP A 11 0.63 -3.30 13.79
C TRP A 11 1.23 -4.69 13.96
N CYS A 12 1.22 -5.46 12.87
CA CYS A 12 1.80 -6.78 12.75
C CYS A 12 3.26 -6.65 12.30
N TYR A 13 4.21 -7.22 13.05
CA TYR A 13 5.65 -7.11 12.78
C TYR A 13 6.37 -8.46 12.82
N GLY A 14 7.45 -8.61 12.03
CA GLY A 14 8.36 -9.75 12.07
C GLY A 14 9.50 -9.58 13.10
N ALA A 15 10.05 -8.37 13.22
CA ALA A 15 11.07 -8.02 14.21
C ALA A 15 10.74 -6.68 14.88
N TRP A 16 11.01 -6.57 16.19
CA TRP A 16 10.78 -5.33 16.94
C TRP A 16 11.75 -4.24 16.49
N GLN A 17 11.24 -3.04 16.22
CA GLN A 17 12.02 -1.87 15.83
C GLN A 17 11.91 -0.79 16.92
N SER A 18 13.01 -0.07 17.19
CA SER A 18 13.02 0.97 18.22
C SER A 18 11.99 2.09 17.98
N GLY A 19 11.68 2.38 16.71
CA GLY A 19 10.66 3.36 16.33
C GLY A 19 9.24 3.02 16.80
N TYR A 20 8.96 1.73 17.07
CA TYR A 20 7.65 1.32 17.60
C TYR A 20 7.39 1.87 19.01
N ASN A 21 8.44 2.12 19.79
CA ASN A 21 8.33 2.68 21.15
C ASN A 21 7.74 4.09 21.17
N GLU A 22 7.83 4.82 20.07
CA GLU A 22 7.33 6.20 19.96
C GLU A 22 5.86 6.24 19.52
N MET A 23 5.35 5.13 18.98
CA MET A 23 3.98 5.04 18.47
C MET A 23 2.99 4.83 19.63
N ARG A 24 1.96 5.68 19.67
CA ARG A 24 0.88 5.60 20.66
C ARG A 24 -0.41 5.15 20.01
N HIS A 25 -1.29 4.53 20.80
CA HIS A 25 -2.59 4.03 20.35
C HIS A 25 -2.48 2.97 19.24
N VAL A 26 -1.40 2.18 19.29
CA VAL A 26 -1.13 1.06 18.39
C VAL A 26 -1.08 -0.22 19.21
N THR A 27 -1.81 -1.24 18.77
CA THR A 27 -1.69 -2.60 19.29
C THR A 27 -0.67 -3.35 18.44
N PHE A 28 0.47 -3.68 19.03
CA PHE A 28 1.52 -4.45 18.37
C PHE A 28 1.27 -5.95 18.49
N VAL A 29 1.42 -6.67 17.38
CA VAL A 29 1.26 -8.12 17.27
C VAL A 29 2.46 -8.68 16.53
N GLU A 30 3.15 -9.66 17.11
CA GLU A 30 4.23 -10.36 16.42
C GLU A 30 3.63 -11.40 15.45
N GLY A 31 4.09 -11.39 14.21
CA GLY A 31 3.57 -12.26 13.15
C GLY A 31 2.27 -11.78 12.51
N LEU A 32 1.60 -12.69 11.80
CA LEU A 32 0.37 -12.39 11.07
C LEU A 32 -0.84 -12.20 11.99
N PRO A 33 -1.81 -11.34 11.62
CA PRO A 33 -2.99 -11.11 12.44
C PRO A 33 -3.92 -12.34 12.49
N ASP A 34 -4.50 -12.60 13.65
CA ASP A 34 -5.60 -13.56 13.80
C ASP A 34 -6.95 -12.86 13.59
N VAL A 35 -7.37 -12.82 12.33
CA VAL A 35 -8.54 -12.05 11.87
C VAL A 35 -9.86 -12.72 12.19
N GLU A 36 -9.85 -14.02 12.51
CA GLU A 36 -11.04 -14.82 12.78
C GLU A 36 -11.76 -14.33 14.04
N GLN A 37 -11.00 -13.79 14.99
CA GLN A 37 -11.50 -13.24 16.26
C GLN A 37 -12.26 -11.91 16.10
N TRP A 38 -12.25 -11.28 14.92
CA TRP A 38 -12.84 -9.96 14.73
C TRP A 38 -14.27 -10.03 14.20
N THR A 39 -15.21 -9.46 14.96
CA THR A 39 -16.65 -9.48 14.70
C THR A 39 -17.14 -8.41 13.71
N GLY A 40 -16.26 -7.57 13.16
CA GLY A 40 -16.61 -6.49 12.23
C GLY A 40 -17.28 -5.25 12.84
N VAL A 41 -17.51 -5.23 14.16
CA VAL A 41 -18.17 -4.11 14.87
C VAL A 41 -17.31 -2.84 14.88
N LYS A 42 -16.00 -2.98 15.05
CA LYS A 42 -15.06 -1.86 15.09
C LYS A 42 -14.34 -1.68 13.76
N ARG A 43 -14.09 -0.43 13.38
CA ARG A 43 -13.23 -0.07 12.23
C ARG A 43 -11.78 -0.27 12.60
N ARG A 44 -11.08 -1.17 11.91
CA ARG A 44 -9.66 -1.41 12.19
C ARG A 44 -8.78 -1.09 11.02
N LEU A 45 -7.61 -0.55 11.32
CA LEU A 45 -6.49 -0.49 10.41
C LEU A 45 -5.47 -1.54 10.83
N VAL A 46 -5.20 -2.49 9.95
CA VAL A 46 -4.16 -3.50 10.12
C VAL A 46 -2.97 -3.11 9.26
N ILE A 47 -1.80 -2.95 9.88
CA ILE A 47 -0.54 -2.71 9.20
C ILE A 47 0.28 -3.99 9.30
N ILE A 48 0.68 -4.52 8.15
CA ILE A 48 1.52 -5.72 8.05
C ILE A 48 2.90 -5.25 7.57
N ASP A 49 3.89 -5.29 8.46
CA ASP A 49 5.25 -4.82 8.23
C ASP A 49 6.27 -5.95 8.46
N ASP A 50 7.27 -6.02 7.58
CA ASP A 50 8.35 -7.02 7.62
C ASP A 50 7.85 -8.49 7.72
N LEU A 51 6.69 -8.78 7.12
CA LEU A 51 6.05 -10.11 7.12
C LEU A 51 5.83 -10.65 5.70
N MET A 52 6.67 -10.18 4.76
CA MET A 52 6.54 -10.49 3.34
C MET A 52 6.82 -11.96 3.03
N SER A 53 7.73 -12.61 3.76
CA SER A 53 8.06 -14.05 3.64
C SER A 53 7.00 -14.95 4.29
N GLU A 54 6.32 -14.44 5.29
CA GLU A 54 5.32 -15.13 6.13
C GLU A 54 3.93 -15.03 5.51
N THR A 55 3.76 -14.10 4.56
CA THR A 55 2.51 -13.86 3.83
C THR A 55 1.99 -15.12 3.17
N ASN A 56 0.75 -15.48 3.51
CA ASN A 56 0.07 -16.69 3.09
C ASN A 56 -1.36 -16.39 2.59
N ASP A 57 -2.14 -17.45 2.39
CA ASP A 57 -3.53 -17.35 1.96
C ASP A 57 -4.40 -16.50 2.91
N LYS A 58 -4.12 -16.45 4.22
CA LYS A 58 -4.87 -15.62 5.18
C LYS A 58 -4.70 -14.13 4.90
N VAL A 59 -3.48 -13.70 4.59
CA VAL A 59 -3.23 -12.31 4.19
C VAL A 59 -3.93 -12.01 2.87
N THR A 60 -3.90 -12.94 1.91
CA THR A 60 -4.62 -12.77 0.63
C THR A 60 -6.13 -12.63 0.83
N GLN A 61 -6.71 -13.37 1.78
CA GLN A 61 -8.13 -13.29 2.12
C GLN A 61 -8.52 -11.91 2.67
N LEU A 62 -7.63 -11.25 3.42
CA LEU A 62 -7.84 -9.88 3.89
C LEU A 62 -8.01 -8.89 2.72
N PHE A 63 -7.24 -9.08 1.64
CA PHE A 63 -7.29 -8.22 0.46
C PHE A 63 -8.41 -8.56 -0.53
N THR A 64 -9.15 -9.65 -0.34
CA THR A 64 -10.17 -10.10 -1.31
C THR A 64 -11.59 -10.13 -0.73
N LYS A 65 -11.82 -10.89 0.35
CA LYS A 65 -13.16 -11.14 0.90
C LYS A 65 -13.36 -10.53 2.29
N GLU A 66 -12.37 -10.65 3.16
CA GLU A 66 -12.60 -10.41 4.59
C GLU A 66 -12.63 -8.91 4.96
N SER A 67 -11.92 -8.03 4.23
CA SER A 67 -11.85 -6.61 4.59
C SER A 67 -13.20 -5.89 4.51
N HIS A 68 -13.97 -6.14 3.46
CA HIS A 68 -15.29 -5.52 3.26
C HIS A 68 -16.33 -6.01 4.27
N HIS A 69 -16.24 -7.27 4.70
CA HIS A 69 -17.19 -7.86 5.66
C HIS A 69 -16.85 -7.57 7.12
N ARG A 70 -15.58 -7.26 7.43
CA ARG A 70 -15.11 -7.06 8.82
C ARG A 70 -14.72 -5.61 9.15
N ASN A 71 -15.08 -4.65 8.31
CA ASN A 71 -14.79 -3.23 8.54
C ASN A 71 -13.28 -2.97 8.74
N LEU A 72 -12.47 -3.63 7.91
CA LEU A 72 -11.01 -3.60 7.99
C LEU A 72 -10.43 -2.81 6.82
N SER A 73 -9.45 -1.99 7.13
CA SER A 73 -8.48 -1.48 6.15
C SER A 73 -7.13 -2.13 6.40
N VAL A 74 -6.42 -2.48 5.33
CA VAL A 74 -5.11 -3.13 5.43
C VAL A 74 -4.06 -2.30 4.70
N MET A 75 -2.95 -2.04 5.39
CA MET A 75 -1.71 -1.55 4.79
C MET A 75 -0.70 -2.68 4.83
N TYR A 76 -0.14 -3.02 3.68
CA TYR A 76 0.87 -4.06 3.57
C TYR A 76 2.14 -3.46 3.02
N ILE A 77 3.19 -3.49 3.84
CA ILE A 77 4.49 -2.89 3.54
C ILE A 77 5.38 -4.00 3.00
N VAL A 78 5.89 -3.79 1.78
CA VAL A 78 6.73 -4.78 1.08
C VAL A 78 8.01 -4.15 0.59
N GLN A 79 9.09 -4.93 0.63
CA GLN A 79 10.40 -4.52 0.11
C GLN A 79 10.47 -4.67 -1.42
N ASN A 80 9.68 -5.56 -2.00
CA ASN A 80 9.64 -5.80 -3.44
C ASN A 80 8.20 -6.02 -3.93
N LEU A 81 7.76 -5.17 -4.85
CA LEU A 81 6.41 -5.21 -5.43
C LEU A 81 6.16 -6.48 -6.28
N PHE A 82 7.21 -7.04 -6.87
CA PHE A 82 7.16 -8.20 -7.76
C PHE A 82 7.85 -9.42 -7.16
N GLY A 83 7.68 -9.66 -5.85
CA GLY A 83 8.18 -10.88 -5.23
C GLY A 83 7.57 -12.12 -5.89
N LYS A 84 8.28 -13.26 -5.77
CA LYS A 84 7.94 -14.51 -6.49
C LYS A 84 6.66 -15.19 -5.98
N ASN A 85 6.04 -14.67 -4.93
CA ASN A 85 4.91 -15.31 -4.27
C ASN A 85 3.59 -15.01 -5.00
N LYS A 86 2.76 -16.03 -5.24
CA LYS A 86 1.48 -15.90 -6.00
C LYS A 86 0.48 -14.99 -5.26
N GLU A 87 0.57 -14.97 -3.94
CA GLU A 87 -0.23 -14.22 -2.99
C GLU A 87 0.01 -12.72 -3.18
N GLN A 88 1.26 -12.29 -3.37
CA GLN A 88 1.60 -10.89 -3.56
C GLN A 88 1.00 -10.30 -4.83
N ARG A 89 0.98 -11.09 -5.92
CA ARG A 89 0.29 -10.69 -7.14
C ARG A 89 -1.20 -10.47 -6.87
N THR A 90 -1.85 -11.38 -6.15
CA THR A 90 -3.27 -11.28 -5.82
C THR A 90 -3.55 -10.08 -4.91
N ILE A 91 -2.73 -9.87 -3.89
CA ILE A 91 -2.82 -8.71 -2.98
C ILE A 91 -2.68 -7.40 -3.77
N SER A 92 -1.67 -7.29 -4.64
CA SER A 92 -1.42 -6.11 -5.47
C SER A 92 -2.61 -5.81 -6.40
N LEU A 93 -3.16 -6.83 -7.07
CA LEU A 93 -4.32 -6.66 -7.97
C LEU A 93 -5.61 -6.25 -7.25
N ASN A 94 -5.78 -6.60 -5.97
CA ASN A 94 -6.96 -6.22 -5.19
C ASN A 94 -6.72 -4.98 -4.30
N SER A 95 -5.54 -4.35 -4.40
CA SER A 95 -5.22 -3.16 -3.62
C SER A 95 -5.90 -1.93 -4.22
N HIS A 96 -6.51 -1.09 -3.37
CA HIS A 96 -7.12 0.18 -3.81
C HIS A 96 -6.10 1.29 -4.05
N TYR A 97 -4.94 1.19 -3.41
CA TYR A 97 -3.87 2.17 -3.48
C TYR A 97 -2.53 1.44 -3.48
N LEU A 98 -1.58 1.94 -4.29
CA LEU A 98 -0.17 1.57 -4.18
C LEU A 98 0.64 2.84 -3.93
N VAL A 99 1.45 2.84 -2.87
CA VAL A 99 2.42 3.89 -2.59
C VAL A 99 3.79 3.34 -2.94
N VAL A 100 4.40 3.87 -4.00
CA VAL A 100 5.65 3.33 -4.55
C VAL A 100 6.79 4.32 -4.29
N PHE A 101 7.80 3.86 -3.56
CA PHE A 101 9.04 4.60 -3.31
C PHE A 101 10.13 4.24 -4.32
N LYS A 102 11.11 5.13 -4.48
CA LYS A 102 12.27 4.90 -5.34
C LYS A 102 13.17 3.81 -4.76
N ASN A 103 13.41 2.78 -5.56
CA ASN A 103 14.45 1.79 -5.31
C ASN A 103 15.61 2.00 -6.32
N PRO A 104 16.73 2.63 -5.91
CA PRO A 104 17.86 2.87 -6.81
C PRO A 104 18.51 1.60 -7.38
N ARG A 105 18.38 0.46 -6.67
CA ARG A 105 18.96 -0.83 -7.10
C ARG A 105 18.18 -1.46 -8.24
N ASP A 106 16.85 -1.31 -8.24
CA ASP A 106 15.97 -1.93 -9.23
C ASP A 106 14.97 -0.91 -9.80
N ALA A 107 15.49 -0.04 -10.67
CA ALA A 107 14.68 0.93 -11.40
C ALA A 107 13.73 0.27 -12.44
N SER A 108 13.85 -1.04 -12.68
CA SER A 108 13.00 -1.73 -13.65
C SER A 108 11.57 -1.91 -13.13
N GLN A 109 11.36 -1.93 -11.82
CA GLN A 109 10.06 -2.18 -11.20
C GLN A 109 8.99 -1.19 -11.67
N ILE A 110 9.30 0.10 -11.69
CA ILE A 110 8.33 1.12 -12.15
C ILE A 110 7.97 0.91 -13.62
N THR A 111 8.91 0.46 -14.45
CA THR A 111 8.65 0.19 -15.87
C THR A 111 7.72 -1.00 -16.04
N HIS A 112 7.90 -2.07 -15.25
CA HIS A 112 7.01 -3.23 -15.26
C HIS A 112 5.60 -2.86 -14.78
N LEU A 113 5.49 -2.09 -13.69
CA LEU A 113 4.22 -1.60 -13.18
C LEU A 113 3.49 -0.73 -14.22
N ALA A 114 4.23 0.21 -14.84
CA ALA A 114 3.70 1.08 -15.88
C ALA A 114 3.21 0.30 -17.11
N LYS A 115 3.89 -0.80 -17.51
CA LYS A 115 3.41 -1.68 -18.59
C LYS A 115 2.08 -2.32 -18.27
N GLN A 116 1.88 -2.75 -17.04
CA GLN A 116 0.65 -3.40 -16.60
C GLN A 116 -0.51 -2.40 -16.49
N MET A 117 -0.24 -1.21 -15.93
CA MET A 117 -1.28 -0.23 -15.61
C MET A 117 -1.58 0.76 -16.75
N TYR A 118 -0.59 1.11 -17.56
CA TYR A 118 -0.69 2.12 -18.61
C TYR A 118 -0.08 1.62 -19.93
N PRO A 119 -0.68 0.58 -20.57
CA PRO A 119 -0.18 0.05 -21.84
C PRO A 119 -0.03 1.16 -22.89
N GLY A 120 1.13 1.24 -23.53
CA GLY A 120 1.44 2.27 -24.53
C GLY A 120 1.79 3.66 -23.97
N LYS A 121 1.69 3.89 -22.66
CA LYS A 121 1.88 5.20 -22.00
C LYS A 121 2.97 5.16 -20.92
N LEU A 122 4.01 4.37 -21.16
CA LEU A 122 5.10 4.11 -20.21
C LEU A 122 5.83 5.38 -19.75
N LYS A 123 6.15 6.26 -20.71
CA LYS A 123 6.90 7.50 -20.45
C LYS A 123 6.18 8.40 -19.45
N TYR A 124 4.85 8.50 -19.56
CA TYR A 124 4.03 9.29 -18.65
C TYR A 124 4.22 8.85 -17.19
N VAL A 125 4.15 7.55 -16.91
CA VAL A 125 4.34 7.03 -15.55
C VAL A 125 5.79 7.18 -15.09
N GLN A 126 6.77 6.93 -15.98
CA GLN A 126 8.18 7.05 -15.64
C GLN A 126 8.60 8.49 -15.31
N GLU A 127 8.10 9.46 -16.07
CA GLU A 127 8.33 10.88 -15.82
C GLU A 127 7.67 11.34 -14.52
N ALA A 128 6.41 10.96 -14.30
CA ALA A 128 5.70 11.22 -13.03
C ALA A 128 6.47 10.63 -11.83
N PHE A 129 6.95 9.39 -11.95
CA PHE A 129 7.70 8.74 -10.88
C PHE A 129 9.05 9.42 -10.64
N LYS A 130 9.78 9.78 -11.70
CA LYS A 130 11.07 10.48 -11.60
C LYS A 130 10.92 11.82 -10.89
N ASP A 131 9.88 12.58 -11.22
CA ASP A 131 9.58 13.86 -10.58
C ASP A 131 9.16 13.67 -9.11
N ALA A 132 8.20 12.78 -8.85
CA ALA A 132 7.67 12.49 -7.51
C ALA A 132 8.74 11.94 -6.54
N THR A 133 9.79 11.34 -7.07
CA THR A 133 10.90 10.74 -6.30
C THR A 133 12.23 11.46 -6.52
N SER A 134 12.20 12.72 -6.97
CA SER A 134 13.39 13.55 -7.16
C SER A 134 14.12 13.84 -5.85
N MET A 135 13.38 13.94 -4.75
CA MET A 135 13.90 14.12 -3.39
C MET A 135 13.89 12.80 -2.60
N PRO A 136 14.77 12.64 -1.60
CA PRO A 136 14.69 11.53 -0.65
C PRO A 136 13.30 11.42 -0.02
N HIS A 137 12.85 10.18 0.20
CA HIS A 137 11.53 9.85 0.74
C HIS A 137 10.32 10.26 -0.12
N GLY A 138 10.55 10.78 -1.33
CA GLY A 138 9.49 10.97 -2.33
C GLY A 138 8.88 9.65 -2.77
N TYR A 139 7.60 9.69 -3.15
CA TYR A 139 6.81 8.53 -3.55
C TYR A 139 5.79 8.90 -4.63
N LEU A 140 5.37 7.92 -5.42
CA LEU A 140 4.22 8.03 -6.31
C LEU A 140 3.08 7.16 -5.78
N LEU A 141 1.93 7.77 -5.51
CA LEU A 141 0.68 7.11 -5.23
C LEU A 141 -0.03 6.78 -6.54
N PHE A 142 -0.43 5.51 -6.67
CA PHE A 142 -1.38 5.03 -7.66
C PHE A 142 -2.75 4.82 -6.98
N ASP A 143 -3.77 5.55 -7.42
CA ASP A 143 -5.17 5.38 -6.99
C ASP A 143 -5.88 4.40 -7.95
N LEU A 144 -6.08 3.17 -7.47
CA LEU A 144 -6.58 2.03 -8.24
C LEU A 144 -8.09 1.82 -8.10
N ARG A 145 -8.79 2.68 -7.34
CA ARG A 145 -10.25 2.57 -7.19
C ARG A 145 -10.94 2.76 -8.53
N GLN A 146 -12.05 2.06 -8.71
CA GLN A 146 -12.80 2.08 -9.98
C GLN A 146 -13.44 3.45 -10.23
N GLU A 147 -13.84 4.14 -9.16
CA GLU A 147 -14.54 5.42 -9.20
C GLU A 147 -13.60 6.62 -9.38
N THR A 148 -12.29 6.41 -9.26
CA THR A 148 -11.31 7.48 -9.44
C THR A 148 -11.17 7.83 -10.92
N PRO A 149 -11.40 9.10 -11.33
CA PRO A 149 -11.17 9.53 -12.71
C PRO A 149 -9.72 9.27 -13.14
N ASP A 150 -9.53 8.83 -14.39
CA ASP A 150 -8.21 8.39 -14.89
C ASP A 150 -7.11 9.44 -14.74
N HIS A 151 -7.44 10.72 -14.96
CA HIS A 151 -6.50 11.84 -14.83
C HIS A 151 -6.11 12.15 -13.38
N LEU A 152 -6.79 11.56 -12.39
CA LEU A 152 -6.48 11.73 -10.96
C LEU A 152 -5.79 10.50 -10.38
N ARG A 153 -5.33 9.53 -11.18
CA ARG A 153 -4.79 8.27 -10.64
C ARG A 153 -3.35 8.35 -10.13
N LEU A 154 -2.52 9.23 -10.69
CA LEU A 154 -1.12 9.40 -10.27
C LEU A 154 -0.95 10.65 -9.42
N ARG A 155 -0.59 10.47 -8.15
CA ARG A 155 -0.44 11.58 -7.19
C ARG A 155 0.82 11.46 -6.36
N THR A 156 1.30 12.56 -5.80
CA THR A 156 2.31 12.57 -4.73
C THR A 156 1.93 13.62 -3.69
N LYS A 157 2.67 13.70 -2.58
CA LYS A 157 2.51 14.73 -1.54
C LYS A 157 1.10 14.78 -0.96
N VAL A 158 0.51 13.60 -0.77
CA VAL A 158 -0.89 13.45 -0.30
C VAL A 158 -1.03 13.58 1.21
N PHE A 159 0.07 13.70 1.95
CA PHE A 159 0.08 13.85 3.40
C PHE A 159 0.41 15.29 3.82
N PRO A 160 -0.25 15.84 4.86
CA PRO A 160 0.13 17.14 5.41
C PRO A 160 1.58 17.16 5.90
N PRO A 161 2.26 18.32 5.89
CA PRO A 161 1.79 19.65 5.48
C PRO A 161 1.85 19.89 3.96
N GLU A 162 2.17 18.87 3.16
CA GLU A 162 2.36 19.04 1.73
C GLU A 162 1.03 19.26 0.99
N HIS A 163 1.14 19.79 -0.23
CA HIS A 163 0.00 19.95 -1.13
C HIS A 163 0.00 18.83 -2.17
N PRO A 164 -1.12 18.08 -2.32
CA PRO A 164 -1.21 17.00 -3.29
C PRO A 164 -0.89 17.49 -4.70
N VAL A 165 0.02 16.80 -5.37
CA VAL A 165 0.34 17.02 -6.79
C VAL A 165 -0.27 15.88 -7.59
N VAL A 166 -0.92 16.22 -8.70
CA VAL A 166 -1.52 15.26 -9.64
C VAL A 166 -0.78 15.32 -10.97
N TYR A 167 -0.37 14.17 -11.48
CA TYR A 167 0.29 14.09 -12.78
C TYR A 167 -0.75 13.87 -13.87
N LEU A 168 -0.92 14.85 -14.77
CA LEU A 168 -1.84 14.74 -15.89
C LEU A 168 -1.13 14.15 -17.10
N GLN A 169 -1.82 13.26 -17.82
CA GLN A 169 -1.32 12.76 -19.09
C GLN A 169 -1.45 13.86 -20.14
N LYS A 170 -0.36 14.17 -20.83
CA LYS A 170 -0.34 15.04 -22.01
C LYS A 170 -0.81 14.30 -23.26
#